data_AF-A0AAN5CQV8-F1
#
_entry.id   AF-A0AAN5CQV8-F1
#
_cell.length_a   1.000
_cell.length_b   1.000
_cell.length_c   1.000
_cell.angle_alpha   90.00
_cell.angle_beta   90.00
_cell.angle_gamma   90.00
#
_symmetry.space_group_name_H-M   'P 1'
#
loop_
_entity.id
_entity.type
_entity.pdbx_description
1 polymer ?
#
loop_
_entity_poly.entity_id
_entity_poly.type
_entity_poly.pdbx_seq_one_letter_code
_entity_poly.pdbx_strand_id
1 'polypeptide(L)'
;GLLHRPEDFPDLTNDAFKMTARTQASIAFTQLSRSRSPKPYDNCTKKGEMGADDYYANFTYTFNSCQNSCLQRLALQFCKCVD
;
A
#
# COMPACT_ATOMS: atom_id res chain seq x y z
N GLY A 1 7.33 14.32 4.25
CA GLY A 1 7.90 13.08 4.79
C GLY A 1 6.87 11.98 4.68
N LEU A 2 7.27 10.74 4.93
CA LEU A 2 6.41 9.56 4.93
C LEU A 2 6.80 8.69 6.13
N LEU A 3 5.79 8.18 6.84
CA LEU A 3 5.97 7.22 7.93
C LEU A 3 5.31 5.91 7.50
N HIS A 4 6.11 4.87 7.33
CA HIS A 4 5.64 3.53 6.96
C HIS A 4 6.52 2.47 7.64
N ARG A 5 6.07 1.22 7.67
CA ARG A 5 6.91 0.12 8.15
C ARG A 5 7.91 -0.30 7.06
N PRO A 6 9.08 -0.84 7.43
CA PRO A 6 10.10 -1.26 6.46
C PRO A 6 9.57 -2.22 5.37
N GLU A 7 8.63 -3.10 5.74
CA GLU A 7 8.00 -4.08 4.86
C GLU A 7 6.86 -3.52 3.99
N ASP A 8 6.34 -2.34 4.29
CA ASP A 8 5.21 -1.74 3.58
C ASP A 8 5.70 -0.93 2.37
N PHE A 9 4.91 -0.91 1.30
CA PHE A 9 5.21 -0.09 0.13
C PHE A 9 5.15 1.41 0.50
N PRO A 10 6.19 2.21 0.20
CA PRO A 10 6.20 3.63 0.55
C PRO A 10 5.34 4.45 -0.42
N ASP A 11 4.03 4.51 -0.17
CA ASP A 11 3.10 5.30 -0.99
C ASP A 11 3.19 6.80 -0.68
N LEU A 12 4.04 7.49 -1.43
CA LEU A 12 4.22 8.94 -1.31
C LEU A 12 3.00 9.76 -1.78
N THR A 13 2.07 9.14 -2.51
CA THR A 13 0.90 9.83 -3.07
C THR A 13 -0.20 9.94 -2.03
N ASN A 14 -0.44 8.86 -1.29
CA ASN A 14 -1.54 8.79 -0.32
C ASN A 14 -1.10 9.02 1.13
N ASP A 15 0.12 8.62 1.51
CA ASP A 15 0.52 8.54 2.92
C ASP A 15 1.56 9.61 3.32
N ALA A 16 2.03 10.43 2.37
CA ALA A 16 3.02 11.47 2.66
C ALA A 16 2.38 12.77 3.15
N PHE A 17 3.06 13.43 4.09
CA PHE A 17 2.76 14.80 4.50
C PHE A 17 3.76 15.77 3.87
N LYS A 18 3.28 16.95 3.47
CA LYS A 18 4.13 18.03 2.95
C LYS A 18 4.62 18.91 4.10
N MET A 19 5.87 19.34 4.04
CA MET A 19 6.45 20.30 4.98
C MET A 19 6.86 21.55 4.20
N THR A 20 6.48 22.71 4.70
CA THR A 20 6.79 23.99 4.06
C THR A 20 8.26 24.34 4.27
N ALA A 21 8.91 24.85 3.23
CA ALA A 21 10.28 25.34 3.34
C ALA A 21 10.39 26.47 4.38
N ARG A 22 11.57 26.58 5.03
CA ARG A 22 11.87 27.61 6.04
C ARG A 22 10.98 27.56 7.28
N THR A 23 10.37 26.41 7.57
CA THR A 23 9.61 26.17 8.81
C THR A 23 10.22 25.02 9.60
N GLN A 24 10.11 25.07 10.92
CA GLN A 24 10.40 23.93 11.79
C GLN A 24 9.08 23.21 12.07
N ALA A 25 9.05 21.90 11.86
CA ALA A 25 7.89 21.07 12.20
C ALA A 25 8.30 19.99 13.19
N SER A 26 7.45 19.78 14.20
CA SER A 26 7.54 18.65 15.14
C SER A 26 6.42 17.68 14.81
N ILE A 27 6.77 16.40 14.62
CA ILE A 27 5.83 15.36 14.16
C ILE A 27 5.77 14.29 15.23
N ALA A 28 4.66 14.24 15.95
CA ALA A 28 4.34 13.16 16.88
C ALA A 28 3.43 12.14 16.19
N PHE A 29 3.67 10.86 16.46
CA PHE A 29 2.88 9.77 15.91
C PHE A 29 2.45 8.80 17.01
N THR A 30 1.32 8.13 16.81
CA THR A 30 0.82 7.05 17.67
C THR A 30 0.59 5.83 16.82
N GLN A 31 1.14 4.70 17.23
CA GLN A 31 0.97 3.46 16.51
C GLN A 31 -0.36 2.80 16.89
N LEU A 32 -1.21 2.59 15.89
CA LEU A 32 -2.45 1.82 16.01
C LEU A 32 -2.32 0.56 15.15
N SER A 33 -2.69 -0.59 15.69
CA SER A 33 -2.70 -1.85 14.96
C SER A 33 -4.07 -2.52 15.09
N ARG A 34 -4.51 -3.17 14.02
CA ARG A 34 -5.78 -3.90 13.98
C ARG A 34 -5.53 -5.29 13.42
N SER A 35 -5.83 -6.30 14.23
CA SER A 35 -5.87 -7.69 13.79
C SER A 35 -7.33 -8.12 13.63
N ARG A 36 -7.59 -9.04 12.70
CA ARG A 36 -8.91 -9.62 12.47
C ARG A 36 -8.81 -11.13 12.44
N SER A 37 -9.87 -11.81 12.86
CA SER A 37 -9.94 -13.27 12.83
C SER A 37 -9.92 -13.78 11.39
N PRO A 38 -9.20 -14.87 11.09
CA PRO A 38 -9.21 -15.46 9.75
C PRO A 38 -10.57 -16.13 9.42
N LYS A 39 -10.73 -16.59 8.18
CA LYS A 39 -11.88 -17.41 7.75
C LYS A 39 -12.21 -18.50 8.78
N PRO A 40 -13.50 -18.73 9.08
CA PRO A 40 -14.70 -18.25 8.36
C PRO A 40 -15.23 -16.87 8.80
N TYR A 41 -14.58 -16.19 9.75
CA TYR A 41 -15.13 -14.99 10.38
C TYR A 41 -14.84 -13.70 9.62
N ASP A 42 -13.94 -13.73 8.65
CA ASP A 42 -13.61 -12.60 7.77
C ASP A 42 -13.17 -13.08 6.39
N ASN A 43 -13.34 -12.21 5.38
CA ASN A 43 -12.93 -12.44 4.00
C ASN A 43 -11.60 -11.75 3.68
N CYS A 44 -10.80 -11.40 4.71
CA CYS A 44 -9.45 -10.90 4.52
C CYS A 44 -8.56 -11.95 3.83
N THR A 45 -7.88 -11.51 2.79
CA THR A 45 -6.87 -12.26 2.04
C THR A 45 -5.52 -12.21 2.75
N LYS A 46 -4.71 -13.26 2.59
CA LYS A 46 -3.35 -13.34 3.14
C LYS A 46 -2.29 -13.04 2.08
N LYS A 47 -1.09 -12.65 2.53
CA LYS A 47 0.08 -12.46 1.67
C LYS A 47 0.31 -13.71 0.81
N GLY A 48 0.45 -13.54 -0.50
CA GLY A 48 0.65 -14.62 -1.47
C GLY A 48 -0.61 -15.11 -2.20
N GLU A 49 -1.81 -14.69 -1.78
CA GLU A 49 -3.06 -15.06 -2.48
C GLU A 49 -3.30 -14.29 -3.78
N MET A 50 -2.54 -13.21 -4.04
CA MET A 50 -2.61 -12.45 -5.29
C MET A 50 -1.89 -13.11 -6.48
N GLY A 51 -1.16 -14.21 -6.26
CA GLY A 51 -0.45 -14.93 -7.32
C GLY A 51 0.74 -14.17 -7.91
N ALA A 52 1.22 -14.60 -9.09
CA ALA A 52 2.40 -14.07 -9.77
C ALA A 52 2.23 -12.65 -10.35
N ASP A 53 1.01 -12.11 -10.30
CA ASP A 53 0.60 -10.86 -10.95
C ASP A 53 0.59 -9.66 -9.98
N ASP A 54 1.14 -9.83 -8.78
CA ASP A 54 1.27 -8.75 -7.81
C ASP A 54 2.56 -7.97 -8.03
N TYR A 55 2.46 -6.78 -8.63
CA TYR A 55 3.60 -5.88 -8.84
C TYR A 55 4.24 -5.41 -7.52
N TYR A 56 3.53 -5.55 -6.40
CA TYR A 56 4.03 -5.22 -5.07
C TYR A 56 4.32 -6.47 -4.22
N ALA A 57 4.53 -7.65 -4.83
CA ALA A 57 4.73 -8.92 -4.12
C ALA A 57 5.86 -8.90 -3.07
N ASN A 58 6.87 -8.05 -3.27
CA ASN A 58 7.99 -7.88 -2.34
C ASN A 58 7.59 -7.15 -1.04
N PHE A 59 6.46 -6.45 -1.04
CA PHE A 59 5.95 -5.68 0.10
C PHE A 59 4.87 -6.44 0.87
N THR A 60 4.48 -5.90 2.01
CA THR A 60 3.30 -6.36 2.75
C THR A 60 2.05 -6.15 1.89
N TYR A 61 1.20 -7.17 1.85
CA TYR A 61 -0.09 -7.06 1.18
C TYR A 61 -0.95 -5.97 1.86
N THR A 62 -1.41 -5.02 1.05
CA THR A 62 -2.40 -4.02 1.46
C THR A 62 -3.53 -3.98 0.45
N PHE A 63 -4.66 -3.40 0.85
CA PHE A 63 -5.76 -3.20 -0.07
C PHE A 63 -5.38 -2.25 -1.22
N ASN A 64 -4.62 -1.19 -0.93
CA ASN A 64 -4.14 -0.25 -1.94
C ASN A 64 -3.19 -0.92 -2.93
N SER A 65 -2.24 -1.75 -2.48
CA SER A 65 -1.33 -2.45 -3.39
C SER A 65 -2.09 -3.40 -4.33
N CYS A 66 -3.14 -4.06 -3.84
CA CYS A 66 -4.02 -4.89 -4.67
C CYS A 66 -4.74 -4.07 -5.76
N GLN A 67 -5.33 -2.93 -5.39
CA GLN A 67 -6.02 -2.05 -6.33
C GLN A 67 -5.08 -1.47 -7.39
N ASN A 68 -3.90 -1.00 -6.97
CA ASN A 68 -2.89 -0.47 -7.87
C ASN A 68 -2.38 -1.54 -8.84
N SER A 69 -2.07 -2.75 -8.35
CA SER A 69 -1.69 -3.88 -9.21
C SER A 69 -2.79 -4.24 -10.22
N CYS A 70 -4.06 -4.19 -9.80
CA CYS A 70 -5.20 -4.42 -10.69
C CYS A 70 -5.31 -3.34 -11.78
N LEU A 71 -5.23 -2.06 -11.41
CA LEU A 71 -5.33 -0.93 -12.33
C LEU A 71 -4.18 -0.94 -13.35
N GLN A 72 -2.95 -1.22 -12.91
CA GLN A 72 -1.80 -1.34 -13.81
C GLN A 72 -1.98 -2.46 -14.84
N ARG A 73 -2.52 -3.61 -14.43
CA ARG A 73 -2.83 -4.70 -15.37
C ARG A 73 -3.90 -4.31 -16.39
N LEU A 74 -4.96 -3.62 -15.94
CA LEU A 74 -6.00 -3.14 -16.83
C LEU A 74 -5.44 -2.11 -17.83
N ALA A 75 -4.60 -1.18 -17.38
CA ALA A 75 -3.92 -0.22 -18.26
C ALA A 75 -3.07 -0.94 -19.32
N LEU A 76 -2.29 -1.94 -18.93
CA LEU A 76 -1.51 -2.75 -19.86
C LEU A 76 -2.42 -3.51 -20.84
N GLN A 77 -3.54 -4.05 -20.38
CA GLN A 77 -4.45 -4.84 -21.20
C GLN A 77 -5.13 -3.97 -22.27
N PHE A 78 -5.71 -2.84 -21.87
CA PHE A 78 -6.57 -1.99 -22.72
C PHE A 78 -5.81 -0.88 -23.45
N CYS A 79 -4.85 -0.25 -22.78
CA CYS A 79 -4.13 0.92 -23.30
C CYS A 79 -2.74 0.57 -23.84
N LYS A 80 -2.23 -0.65 -23.58
CA LYS A 80 -0.88 -1.10 -23.95
C LYS A 80 0.23 -0.23 -23.36
N CYS A 81 -0.05 0.46 -22.26
CA CYS A 81 0.90 1.24 -21.49
C CYS A 81 0.79 0.92 -20.01
N VAL A 82 1.85 1.20 -19.27
CA VAL A 82 1.92 1.14 -17.81
C VAL A 82 2.29 2.54 -17.34
N ASP A 83 1.73 2.94 -16.21
CA ASP A 83 2.09 4.18 -15.51
C ASP A 83 3.44 4.03 -14.80
#